data_AF-A0A9D2PP36-F1
#
_entry.id   AF-A0A9D2PP36-F1
#
_cell.length_a   1.000
_cell.length_b   1.000
_cell.length_c   1.000
_cell.angle_alpha   90.00
_cell.angle_beta   90.00
_cell.angle_gamma   90.00
#
_symmetry.space_group_name_H-M   'P 1'
#
loop_
_entity.id
_entity.type
_entity.pdbx_description
1 polymer ?
#
loop_
_entity_poly.entity_id
_entity_poly.type
_entity_poly.pdbx_seq_one_letter_code
_entity_poly.pdbx_strand_id
1 'polypeptide(L)'
;MLASILWQGSLPDEEEIYRMKEAGYHFVEQADGFRICLSLDPTPSGNYYADSFSKEFRKEVELHEYLAEIEKRAQWITVPTKKMRVYATGRLVDGPKSKEEEHCARIFRDTQNSAGLLLKTDQQETYQMGKTAISTLEGRARISGNALGKVSTSVFSEILNECLKVAKGKALIRLSEGKVRAIHSAEKNGYQIFPLSELFMQASVYIHGEYEKTK
;
A
#
# COMPACT_ATOMS: atom_id res chain seq x y z
N MET A 1 -8.00 4.49 -13.88
CA MET A 1 -9.16 3.83 -13.23
C MET A 1 -9.60 4.57 -11.98
N LEU A 2 -10.91 4.74 -11.76
CA LEU A 2 -11.49 5.37 -10.58
C LEU A 2 -12.06 4.33 -9.61
N ALA A 3 -11.75 4.50 -8.32
CA ALA A 3 -12.34 3.74 -7.23
C ALA A 3 -13.04 4.67 -6.25
N SER A 4 -14.26 4.33 -5.85
CA SER A 4 -14.93 5.02 -4.76
C SER A 4 -14.31 4.66 -3.41
N ILE A 5 -14.41 5.59 -2.47
CA ILE A 5 -14.06 5.37 -1.06
C ILE A 5 -15.33 5.23 -0.23
N LEU A 6 -15.26 4.49 0.88
CA LEU A 6 -16.33 4.53 1.88
C LEU A 6 -16.20 5.84 2.67
N TRP A 7 -17.08 6.79 2.37
CA TRP A 7 -17.17 8.07 3.08
C TRP A 7 -18.21 7.97 4.19
N GLN A 8 -17.79 8.16 5.44
CA GLN A 8 -18.69 8.17 6.60
C GLN A 8 -19.00 9.58 7.14
N GLY A 9 -18.42 10.63 6.52
CA GLY A 9 -18.75 12.01 6.85
C GLY A 9 -20.12 12.42 6.31
N SER A 10 -20.62 13.57 6.78
CA SER A 10 -21.69 14.28 6.08
C SER A 10 -21.28 14.57 4.64
N LEU A 11 -22.27 14.78 3.77
CA LEU A 11 -22.00 15.26 2.41
C LEU A 11 -21.20 16.57 2.50
N PRO A 12 -20.06 16.68 1.80
CA PRO A 12 -19.26 17.90 1.79
C PRO A 12 -20.07 19.08 1.27
N ASP A 13 -19.92 20.24 1.90
CA ASP A 13 -20.49 21.48 1.36
C ASP A 13 -19.77 21.94 0.08
N GLU A 14 -20.30 22.95 -0.61
CA GLU A 14 -19.78 23.37 -1.91
C GLU A 14 -18.30 23.82 -1.85
N GLU A 15 -17.90 24.50 -0.77
CA GLU A 15 -16.53 24.95 -0.57
C GLU A 15 -15.59 23.77 -0.28
N GLU A 16 -16.05 22.80 0.52
CA GLU A 16 -15.33 21.56 0.76
C GLU A 16 -15.17 20.73 -0.51
N ILE A 17 -16.22 20.60 -1.32
CA ILE A 17 -16.15 19.95 -2.64
C ILE A 17 -15.08 20.61 -3.51
N TYR A 18 -15.03 21.94 -3.55
CA TYR A 18 -14.02 22.66 -4.33
C TYR A 18 -12.59 22.30 -3.87
N ARG A 19 -12.31 22.40 -2.57
CA ARG A 19 -11.00 22.04 -2.00
C ARG A 19 -10.65 20.56 -2.22
N MET A 20 -11.64 19.67 -2.13
CA MET A 20 -11.45 18.25 -2.41
C MET A 20 -11.15 18.01 -3.88
N LYS A 21 -11.80 18.70 -4.82
CA LYS A 21 -11.45 18.59 -6.25
C LYS A 21 -10.01 19.02 -6.50
N GLU A 22 -9.54 20.12 -5.91
CA GLU A 22 -8.14 20.56 -6.00
C GLU A 22 -7.15 19.52 -5.41
N ALA A 23 -7.57 18.80 -4.38
CA ALA A 23 -6.80 17.70 -3.79
C ALA A 23 -6.88 16.38 -4.59
N GLY A 24 -7.54 16.36 -5.74
CA GLY A 24 -7.62 15.20 -6.64
C GLY A 24 -8.73 14.20 -6.29
N TYR A 25 -9.79 14.63 -5.62
CA TYR A 25 -10.99 13.81 -5.43
C TYR A 25 -11.96 14.05 -6.58
N HIS A 26 -12.58 12.97 -7.05
CA HIS A 26 -13.58 13.00 -8.09
C HIS A 26 -14.96 12.78 -7.49
N PHE A 27 -15.91 13.53 -8.03
CA PHE A 27 -17.28 13.54 -7.56
C PHE A 27 -18.15 12.95 -8.68
N VAL A 28 -18.60 11.69 -8.52
CA VAL A 28 -19.25 10.93 -9.59
C VAL A 28 -20.66 10.51 -9.19
N GLU A 29 -21.64 10.87 -10.01
CA GLU A 29 -23.02 10.42 -9.88
C GLU A 29 -23.19 8.98 -10.40
N GLN A 30 -23.96 8.18 -9.68
CA GLN A 30 -24.27 6.79 -9.99
C GLN A 30 -25.77 6.56 -9.78
N ALA A 31 -26.28 5.43 -10.28
CA ALA A 31 -27.71 5.09 -10.16
C ALA A 31 -28.18 5.00 -8.69
N ASP A 32 -27.30 4.66 -7.76
CA ASP A 32 -27.56 4.58 -6.32
C ASP A 32 -27.15 5.85 -5.55
N GLY A 33 -26.85 6.93 -6.26
CA GLY A 33 -26.53 8.23 -5.71
C GLY A 33 -25.08 8.64 -5.95
N PHE A 34 -24.61 9.56 -5.12
CA PHE A 34 -23.37 10.28 -5.34
C PHE A 34 -22.17 9.58 -4.67
N ARG A 35 -21.02 9.49 -5.34
CA ARG A 35 -19.80 8.85 -4.84
C ARG A 35 -18.57 9.75 -4.90
N ILE A 36 -17.80 9.73 -3.82
CA ILE A 36 -16.45 10.32 -3.77
C ILE A 36 -15.45 9.27 -4.22
N CYS A 37 -14.63 9.62 -5.21
CA CYS A 37 -13.75 8.69 -5.90
C CYS A 37 -12.32 9.21 -5.97
N LEU A 38 -11.37 8.28 -6.07
CA LEU A 38 -9.96 8.54 -6.24
C LEU A 38 -9.44 7.84 -7.49
N SER A 39 -8.51 8.50 -8.17
CA SER A 39 -7.77 7.90 -9.29
C SER A 39 -6.71 6.96 -8.73
N LEU A 40 -6.81 5.69 -9.08
CA LEU A 40 -5.85 4.67 -8.67
C LEU A 40 -4.55 4.85 -9.45
N ASP A 41 -3.43 4.86 -8.73
CA ASP A 41 -2.10 4.92 -9.30
C ASP A 41 -1.80 3.63 -10.09
N PRO A 42 -1.21 3.73 -11.30
CA PRO A 42 -0.79 2.57 -12.09
C PRO A 42 0.57 2.03 -11.62
N THR A 43 0.69 1.73 -10.32
CA THR A 43 1.95 1.26 -9.74
C THR A 43 2.46 0.02 -10.48
N PRO A 44 3.76 -0.03 -10.86
CA PRO A 44 4.32 -1.18 -11.53
C PRO A 44 4.03 -2.49 -10.78
N SER A 45 3.48 -3.45 -11.52
CA SER A 45 3.09 -4.75 -11.00
C SER A 45 3.58 -5.84 -11.95
N GLY A 46 4.17 -6.89 -11.37
CA GLY A 46 4.29 -8.16 -12.05
C GLY A 46 3.04 -9.00 -11.81
N ASN A 47 3.17 -10.32 -11.98
CA ASN A 47 2.07 -11.24 -11.69
C ASN A 47 1.91 -11.57 -10.20
N TYR A 48 2.72 -10.97 -9.31
CA TYR A 48 2.88 -11.37 -7.91
C TYR A 48 2.23 -10.38 -6.92
N TYR A 49 1.06 -9.84 -7.29
CA TYR A 49 0.39 -8.80 -6.51
C TYR A 49 -0.49 -9.36 -5.37
N ALA A 50 -0.89 -10.63 -5.42
CA ALA A 50 -1.85 -11.18 -4.46
C ALA A 50 -1.24 -11.28 -3.05
N ASP A 51 -2.00 -10.90 -2.02
CA ASP A 51 -1.49 -10.97 -0.64
C ASP A 51 -1.35 -12.40 -0.13
N SER A 52 -2.03 -13.36 -0.76
CA SER A 52 -1.88 -14.81 -0.50
C SER A 52 -0.80 -15.46 -1.36
N PHE A 53 -0.06 -14.69 -2.18
CA PHE A 53 0.95 -15.25 -3.06
C PHE A 53 2.07 -15.93 -2.27
N SER A 54 2.43 -17.13 -2.71
CA SER A 54 3.60 -17.88 -2.24
C SER A 54 4.30 -18.56 -3.42
N LYS A 55 5.62 -18.71 -3.32
CA LYS A 55 6.44 -19.43 -4.30
C LYS A 55 7.54 -20.21 -3.61
N GLU A 56 7.78 -21.41 -4.11
CA GLU A 56 8.85 -22.29 -3.65
C GLU A 56 9.97 -22.36 -4.69
N PHE A 57 11.20 -22.56 -4.22
CA PHE A 57 12.40 -22.64 -5.04
C PHE A 57 13.16 -23.91 -4.70
N ARG A 58 13.68 -24.60 -5.73
CA ARG A 58 14.51 -25.79 -5.51
C ARG A 58 15.99 -25.47 -5.51
N LYS A 59 16.38 -24.39 -6.18
CA LYS A 59 17.75 -23.90 -6.24
C LYS A 59 17.82 -22.51 -5.66
N GLU A 60 18.90 -22.24 -4.94
CA GLU A 60 19.15 -20.92 -4.36
C GLU A 60 19.25 -19.83 -5.43
N VAL A 61 19.86 -20.14 -6.58
CA VAL A 61 19.98 -19.22 -7.72
C VAL A 61 18.61 -18.73 -8.20
N GLU A 62 17.60 -19.60 -8.24
CA GLU A 62 16.25 -19.24 -8.66
C GLU A 62 15.57 -18.28 -7.67
N LEU A 63 15.85 -18.43 -6.36
CA LEU A 63 15.40 -17.50 -5.33
C LEU A 63 16.06 -16.13 -5.50
N HIS A 64 17.37 -16.09 -5.74
CA HIS A 64 18.10 -14.84 -5.93
C HIS A 64 17.64 -14.06 -7.16
N GLU A 65 17.49 -14.74 -8.29
CA GLU A 65 16.95 -14.15 -9.51
C GLU A 65 15.54 -13.58 -9.27
N TYR A 66 14.69 -14.31 -8.55
CA TYR A 66 13.36 -13.83 -8.19
C TYR A 66 13.38 -12.60 -7.29
N LEU A 67 14.21 -12.59 -6.23
CA LEU A 67 14.35 -11.45 -5.33
C LEU A 67 14.87 -10.21 -6.06
N ALA A 68 15.88 -10.38 -6.93
CA ALA A 68 16.43 -9.30 -7.73
C ALA A 68 15.37 -8.69 -8.68
N GLU A 69 14.55 -9.53 -9.30
CA GLU A 69 13.46 -9.08 -10.17
C GLU A 69 12.35 -8.33 -9.42
N ILE A 70 12.00 -8.76 -8.19
CA ILE A 70 11.06 -7.99 -7.35
C ILE A 70 11.65 -6.63 -6.98
N GLU A 71 12.91 -6.58 -6.55
CA GLU A 71 13.53 -5.32 -6.16
C GLU A 71 13.72 -4.36 -7.33
N LYS A 72 13.94 -4.88 -8.55
CA LYS A 72 14.01 -4.06 -9.76
C LYS A 72 12.68 -3.35 -10.09
N ARG A 73 11.54 -3.98 -9.76
CA ARG A 73 10.20 -3.40 -9.95
C ARG A 73 9.71 -2.59 -8.74
N ALA A 74 10.39 -2.72 -7.61
CA ALA A 74 10.08 -1.99 -6.39
C ALA A 74 10.36 -0.50 -6.55
N GLN A 75 9.58 0.31 -5.84
CA GLN A 75 9.85 1.74 -5.71
C GLN A 75 9.76 2.14 -4.24
N TRP A 76 10.57 3.14 -3.89
CA TRP A 76 10.60 3.74 -2.58
C TRP A 76 10.32 5.23 -2.71
N ILE A 77 9.24 5.68 -2.08
CA ILE A 77 8.85 7.10 -2.08
C ILE A 77 8.86 7.64 -0.66
N THR A 78 9.10 8.94 -0.52
CA THR A 78 9.10 9.61 0.78
C THR A 78 7.99 10.66 0.84
N VAL A 79 7.11 10.54 1.83
CA VAL A 79 5.93 11.41 1.99
C VAL A 79 5.87 11.96 3.41
N PRO A 80 5.57 13.25 3.63
CA PRO A 80 5.31 13.76 4.98
C PRO A 80 4.15 12.99 5.62
N THR A 81 4.34 12.41 6.81
CA THR A 81 3.32 11.51 7.41
C THR A 81 1.97 12.22 7.59
N LYS A 82 1.98 13.50 7.99
CA LYS A 82 0.77 14.32 8.13
C LYS A 82 -0.03 14.55 6.84
N LYS A 83 0.58 14.33 5.68
CA LYS A 83 -0.02 14.49 4.35
C LYS A 83 -0.63 13.20 3.82
N MET A 84 -0.38 12.06 4.47
CA MET A 84 -1.00 10.80 4.12
C MET A 84 -2.48 10.78 4.56
N ARG A 85 -3.33 10.18 3.73
CA ARG A 85 -4.72 9.87 4.07
C ARG A 85 -5.02 8.43 3.70
N VAL A 86 -5.73 7.75 4.57
CA VAL A 86 -6.11 6.35 4.42
C VAL A 86 -7.61 6.28 4.21
N TYR A 87 -8.05 5.47 3.27
CA TYR A 87 -9.47 5.28 2.97
C TYR A 87 -9.83 3.82 2.93
N ALA A 88 -10.99 3.46 3.46
CA ALA A 88 -11.56 2.15 3.19
C ALA A 88 -12.04 2.07 1.73
N THR A 89 -11.76 0.95 1.08
CA THR A 89 -12.13 0.70 -0.32
C THR A 89 -13.64 0.64 -0.49
N GLY A 90 -14.18 1.43 -1.41
CA GLY A 90 -15.56 1.32 -1.89
C GLY A 90 -15.66 0.32 -3.04
N ARG A 91 -15.94 0.80 -4.25
CA ARG A 91 -16.12 -0.01 -5.47
C ARG A 91 -15.46 0.68 -6.67
N LEU A 92 -15.12 -0.07 -7.70
CA LEU A 92 -14.75 0.52 -8.99
C LEU A 92 -15.97 1.19 -9.61
N VAL A 93 -15.78 2.39 -10.17
CA VAL A 93 -16.87 3.21 -10.75
C VAL A 93 -17.24 2.68 -12.12
N ASP A 94 -16.24 2.50 -12.98
CA ASP A 94 -16.39 1.98 -14.33
C ASP A 94 -15.74 0.60 -14.45
N GLY A 95 -16.18 -0.17 -15.45
CA GLY A 95 -15.47 -1.37 -15.88
C GLY A 95 -14.12 -1.02 -16.55
N PRO A 96 -13.11 -1.91 -16.44
CA PRO A 96 -11.83 -1.73 -17.12
C PRO A 96 -12.01 -1.66 -18.64
N LYS A 97 -11.33 -0.71 -19.28
CA LYS A 97 -11.38 -0.46 -20.73
C LYS A 97 -10.11 -0.92 -21.46
N SER A 98 -9.07 -1.31 -20.72
CA SER A 98 -7.80 -1.82 -21.26
C SER A 98 -7.28 -3.01 -20.44
N LYS A 99 -6.22 -3.67 -20.93
CA LYS A 99 -5.55 -4.76 -20.21
C LYS A 99 -4.88 -4.28 -18.92
N GLU A 100 -4.30 -3.09 -18.95
CA GLU A 100 -3.67 -2.43 -17.80
C GLU A 100 -4.72 -2.09 -16.75
N GLU A 101 -5.89 -1.62 -17.19
CA GLU A 101 -7.03 -1.37 -16.31
C GLU A 101 -7.59 -2.67 -15.71
N GLU A 102 -7.72 -3.76 -16.48
CA GLU A 102 -8.13 -5.06 -15.92
C GLU A 102 -7.11 -5.56 -14.87
N HIS A 103 -5.82 -5.36 -15.13
CA HIS A 103 -4.78 -5.71 -14.16
C HIS A 103 -4.91 -4.88 -12.87
N CYS A 104 -5.09 -3.56 -12.99
CA CYS A 104 -5.35 -2.66 -11.86
C CYS A 104 -6.63 -3.06 -11.09
N ALA A 105 -7.71 -3.43 -11.79
CA ALA A 105 -8.94 -3.92 -11.18
C ALA A 105 -8.72 -5.19 -10.37
N ARG A 106 -7.90 -6.13 -10.86
CA ARG A 106 -7.55 -7.35 -10.13
C ARG A 106 -6.77 -7.05 -8.83
N ILE A 107 -5.83 -6.11 -8.88
CA ILE A 107 -5.08 -5.66 -7.69
C ILE A 107 -6.01 -4.98 -6.69
N PHE A 108 -6.94 -4.16 -7.16
CA PHE A 108 -7.94 -3.51 -6.32
C PHE A 108 -8.85 -4.54 -5.64
N ARG A 109 -9.36 -5.53 -6.37
CA ARG A 109 -10.18 -6.62 -5.81
C ARG A 109 -9.41 -7.43 -4.76
N ASP A 110 -8.14 -7.74 -5.01
CA ASP A 110 -7.30 -8.41 -4.01
C ASP A 110 -7.12 -7.56 -2.75
N THR A 111 -6.91 -6.24 -2.93
CA THR A 111 -6.84 -5.27 -1.84
C THR A 111 -8.14 -5.21 -1.04
N GLN A 112 -9.31 -5.20 -1.68
CA GLN A 112 -10.61 -5.24 -1.00
C GLN A 112 -10.76 -6.48 -0.11
N ASN A 113 -10.27 -7.62 -0.59
CA ASN A 113 -10.37 -8.90 0.11
C ASN A 113 -9.33 -9.07 1.23
N SER A 114 -8.27 -8.26 1.23
CA SER A 114 -7.16 -8.38 2.18
C SER A 114 -7.11 -7.23 3.20
N ALA A 115 -6.54 -6.09 2.82
CA ALA A 115 -6.38 -4.93 3.70
C ALA A 115 -7.64 -4.04 3.72
N GLY A 116 -8.32 -3.93 2.58
CA GLY A 116 -9.47 -3.06 2.36
C GLY A 116 -9.13 -1.57 2.42
N LEU A 117 -7.86 -1.19 2.26
CA LEU A 117 -7.38 0.19 2.42
C LEU A 117 -6.73 0.73 1.14
N LEU A 118 -6.89 2.03 0.95
CA LEU A 118 -6.17 2.85 -0.03
C LEU A 118 -5.32 3.89 0.72
N LEU A 119 -4.16 4.21 0.17
CA LEU A 119 -3.29 5.28 0.66
C LEU A 119 -3.24 6.41 -0.36
N LYS A 120 -3.78 7.57 0.00
CA LYS A 120 -3.62 8.82 -0.74
C LYS A 120 -2.46 9.64 -0.16
N THR A 121 -1.62 10.16 -1.04
CA THR A 121 -0.50 11.04 -0.69
C THR A 121 -0.79 12.48 -1.13
N ASP A 122 0.15 13.40 -0.88
CA ASP A 122 0.07 14.79 -1.37
C ASP A 122 0.35 14.93 -2.87
N GLN A 123 0.88 13.89 -3.52
CA GLN A 123 1.16 13.87 -4.97
C GLN A 123 -0.08 13.51 -5.80
N GLN A 124 -1.27 13.64 -5.22
CA GLN A 124 -2.59 13.26 -5.77
C GLN A 124 -2.79 11.76 -6.03
N GLU A 125 -1.72 10.97 -6.12
CA GLU A 125 -1.72 9.52 -6.30
C GLU A 125 -2.46 8.80 -5.17
N THR A 126 -3.16 7.72 -5.53
CA THR A 126 -3.85 6.83 -4.59
C THR A 126 -3.44 5.39 -4.84
N TYR A 127 -2.75 4.81 -3.86
CA TYR A 127 -2.20 3.48 -3.96
C TYR A 127 -3.08 2.45 -3.25
N GLN A 128 -3.18 1.26 -3.84
CA GLN A 128 -3.80 0.11 -3.21
C GLN A 128 -2.88 -0.44 -2.11
N MET A 129 -3.42 -0.81 -0.95
CA MET A 129 -2.63 -1.28 0.19
C MET A 129 -2.61 -2.80 0.29
N GLY A 130 -1.42 -3.38 0.45
CA GLY A 130 -1.27 -4.79 0.82
C GLY A 130 -1.40 -4.98 2.33
N LYS A 131 -1.89 -6.15 2.75
CA LYS A 131 -2.03 -6.53 4.17
C LYS A 131 -0.70 -6.43 4.93
N THR A 132 0.43 -6.66 4.25
CA THR A 132 1.78 -6.57 4.83
C THR A 132 2.12 -5.15 5.31
N ALA A 133 1.51 -4.11 4.74
CA ALA A 133 1.79 -2.73 5.11
C ALA A 133 1.10 -2.29 6.41
N ILE A 134 0.05 -3.00 6.86
CA ILE A 134 -0.82 -2.56 7.96
C ILE A 134 -0.03 -2.32 9.24
N SER A 135 0.81 -3.27 9.66
CA SER A 135 1.58 -3.14 10.90
C SER A 135 2.57 -1.96 10.87
N THR A 136 3.19 -1.73 9.70
CA THR A 136 4.13 -0.62 9.51
C THR A 136 3.40 0.73 9.48
N LEU A 137 2.19 0.77 8.91
CA LEU A 137 1.29 1.93 8.93
C LEU A 137 0.83 2.28 10.35
N GLU A 138 0.41 1.28 11.13
CA GLU A 138 0.08 1.44 12.55
C GLU A 138 1.27 2.02 13.33
N GLY A 139 2.47 1.48 13.09
CA GLY A 139 3.72 2.02 13.64
C GLY A 139 3.97 3.48 13.26
N ARG A 140 3.64 3.89 12.03
CA ARG A 140 3.72 5.30 11.59
C ARG A 140 2.68 6.20 12.21
N ALA A 141 1.48 5.68 12.42
CA ALA A 141 0.42 6.34 13.17
C ALA A 141 0.67 6.33 14.70
N ARG A 142 1.65 5.55 15.18
CA ARG A 142 1.96 5.33 16.60
C ARG A 142 0.79 4.74 17.39
N ILE A 143 0.07 3.83 16.75
CA ILE A 143 -1.01 3.06 17.38
C ILE A 143 -0.66 1.58 17.34
N SER A 144 -1.25 0.82 18.27
CA SER A 144 -1.14 -0.63 18.34
C SER A 144 -2.25 -1.18 19.23
N GLY A 145 -2.68 -2.41 18.98
CA GLY A 145 -3.55 -3.13 19.91
C GLY A 145 -4.58 -4.02 19.21
N ASN A 146 -5.01 -5.08 19.92
CA ASN A 146 -5.88 -6.12 19.35
C ASN A 146 -7.27 -5.62 18.91
N ALA A 147 -7.73 -4.48 19.45
CA ALA A 147 -9.01 -3.90 19.07
C ALA A 147 -9.01 -3.35 17.63
N LEU A 148 -7.84 -2.90 17.13
CA LEU A 148 -7.71 -2.31 15.79
C LEU A 148 -8.07 -3.32 14.69
N GLY A 149 -7.72 -4.59 14.86
CA GLY A 149 -8.08 -5.66 13.93
C GLY A 149 -9.54 -6.13 14.02
N LYS A 150 -10.34 -5.61 14.96
CA LYS A 150 -11.74 -6.01 15.18
C LYS A 150 -12.75 -4.97 14.74
N VAL A 151 -12.35 -3.72 14.59
CA VAL A 151 -13.22 -2.66 14.09
C VAL A 151 -13.40 -2.79 12.57
N SER A 152 -14.44 -2.14 12.03
CA SER A 152 -14.63 -2.11 10.58
C SER A 152 -13.48 -1.34 9.91
N THR A 153 -13.18 -1.70 8.65
CA THR A 153 -12.11 -1.05 7.87
C THR A 153 -12.31 0.46 7.74
N SER A 154 -13.56 0.94 7.69
CA SER A 154 -13.88 2.37 7.67
C SER A 154 -13.44 3.05 8.97
N VAL A 155 -13.87 2.52 10.11
CA VAL A 155 -13.50 3.04 11.44
C VAL A 155 -11.98 2.98 11.63
N PHE A 156 -11.34 1.90 11.19
CA PHE A 156 -9.88 1.78 11.25
C PHE A 156 -9.18 2.89 10.44
N SER A 157 -9.67 3.18 9.23
CA SER A 157 -9.11 4.25 8.38
C SER A 157 -9.25 5.65 9.02
N GLU A 158 -10.35 5.90 9.75
CA GLU A 158 -10.55 7.14 10.50
C GLU A 158 -9.59 7.27 11.68
N ILE A 159 -9.46 6.22 12.49
CA ILE A 159 -8.47 6.17 13.59
C ILE A 159 -7.07 6.46 13.05
N LEU A 160 -6.69 5.80 11.96
CA LEU A 160 -5.41 6.04 11.29
C LEU A 160 -5.27 7.51 10.86
N ASN A 161 -6.29 8.09 10.23
CA ASN A 161 -6.24 9.48 9.78
C ASN A 161 -6.09 10.47 10.94
N GLU A 162 -6.79 10.29 12.05
CA GLU A 162 -6.63 11.15 13.23
C GLU A 162 -5.21 11.08 13.80
N CYS A 163 -4.64 9.88 13.88
CA CYS A 163 -3.29 9.69 14.38
C CYS A 163 -2.21 10.20 13.40
N LEU A 164 -2.40 10.01 12.09
CA LEU A 164 -1.47 10.50 11.06
C LEU A 164 -1.43 12.03 11.00
N LYS A 165 -2.56 12.72 11.23
CA LYS A 165 -2.62 14.21 11.26
C LYS A 165 -1.64 14.81 12.27
N VAL A 166 -1.47 14.17 13.43
CA VAL A 166 -0.59 14.63 14.51
C VAL A 166 0.80 13.99 14.47
N ALA A 167 1.01 12.98 13.61
CA ALA A 167 2.29 12.32 13.46
C ALA A 167 3.36 13.24 12.85
N LYS A 168 4.57 13.15 13.40
CA LYS A 168 5.74 13.92 12.95
C LYS A 168 6.64 13.08 12.04
N GLY A 169 7.41 13.79 11.22
CA GLY A 169 8.42 13.21 10.35
C GLY A 169 7.89 12.75 9.00
N LYS A 170 8.75 12.06 8.26
CA LYS A 170 8.46 11.52 6.93
C LYS A 170 8.30 10.01 6.96
N ALA A 171 7.38 9.51 6.14
CA ALA A 171 7.20 8.08 5.88
C ALA A 171 7.97 7.68 4.62
N LEU A 172 8.68 6.56 4.71
CA LEU A 172 9.32 5.87 3.60
C LEU A 172 8.40 4.72 3.17
N ILE A 173 7.74 4.87 2.03
CA ILE A 173 6.74 3.93 1.53
C ILE A 173 7.38 3.02 0.49
N ARG A 174 7.21 1.72 0.68
CA ARG A 174 7.59 0.69 -0.29
C ARG A 174 6.40 0.38 -1.18
N LEU A 175 6.52 0.69 -2.46
CA LEU A 175 5.62 0.23 -3.52
C LEU A 175 6.23 -1.03 -4.15
N SER A 176 5.45 -2.11 -4.25
CA SER A 176 5.87 -3.34 -4.91
C SER A 176 4.68 -4.12 -5.42
N GLU A 177 4.84 -4.67 -6.62
CA GLU A 177 3.86 -5.58 -7.20
C GLU A 177 2.45 -4.95 -7.16
N GLY A 178 2.37 -3.67 -7.55
CA GLY A 178 1.11 -2.92 -7.65
C GLY A 178 0.51 -2.42 -6.33
N LYS A 179 1.18 -2.59 -5.19
CA LYS A 179 0.64 -2.19 -3.89
C LYS A 179 1.66 -1.51 -2.98
N VAL A 180 1.16 -0.79 -1.99
CA VAL A 180 1.93 -0.43 -0.79
C VAL A 180 2.20 -1.70 0.01
N ARG A 181 3.48 -2.04 0.19
CA ARG A 181 3.93 -3.22 0.94
C ARG A 181 4.46 -2.92 2.33
N ALA A 182 4.97 -1.70 2.54
CA ALA A 182 5.47 -1.24 3.82
C ALA A 182 5.46 0.29 3.89
N ILE A 183 5.38 0.82 5.11
CA ILE A 183 5.41 2.25 5.41
C ILE A 183 6.29 2.44 6.64
N HIS A 184 7.55 2.79 6.43
CA HIS A 184 8.55 2.94 7.48
C HIS A 184 8.88 4.40 7.80
N SER A 185 9.70 4.63 8.82
CA SER A 185 10.24 5.95 9.12
C SER A 185 11.36 6.31 8.14
N ALA A 186 11.30 7.49 7.51
CA ALA A 186 12.35 8.02 6.64
C ALA A 186 13.38 8.90 7.40
N GLU A 187 13.31 8.92 8.73
CA GLU A 187 14.19 9.73 9.57
C GLU A 187 15.62 9.15 9.62
N LYS A 188 16.60 9.94 10.09
CA LYS A 188 18.04 9.57 10.11
C LYS A 188 18.33 8.23 10.82
N ASN A 189 17.58 7.90 11.87
CA ASN A 189 17.64 6.63 12.59
C ASN A 189 16.40 5.75 12.30
N GLY A 190 15.82 5.95 11.12
CA GLY A 190 14.66 5.23 10.63
C GLY A 190 15.04 3.92 9.95
N TYR A 191 14.19 3.48 9.03
CA TYR A 191 14.40 2.22 8.32
C TYR A 191 15.49 2.37 7.27
N GLN A 192 16.38 1.39 7.23
CA GLN A 192 17.43 1.30 6.22
C GLN A 192 17.02 0.25 5.19
N ILE A 193 17.08 0.62 3.91
CA ILE A 193 16.78 -0.29 2.81
C ILE A 193 17.99 -1.17 2.58
N PHE A 194 17.83 -2.48 2.79
CA PHE A 194 18.82 -3.50 2.44
C PHE A 194 18.31 -4.33 1.27
N PRO A 195 19.07 -4.50 0.17
CA PRO A 195 18.71 -5.39 -0.91
C PRO A 195 18.59 -6.83 -0.42
N LEU A 196 17.41 -7.44 -0.54
CA LEU A 196 17.18 -8.80 -0.06
C LEU A 196 18.10 -9.82 -0.74
N SER A 197 18.38 -9.67 -2.03
CA SER A 197 19.30 -10.54 -2.76
C SER A 197 20.70 -10.56 -2.14
N GLU A 198 21.23 -9.40 -1.76
CA GLU A 198 22.55 -9.30 -1.10
C GLU A 198 22.54 -9.95 0.28
N LEU A 199 21.49 -9.71 1.07
CA LEU A 199 21.35 -10.27 2.41
C LEU A 199 21.27 -11.80 2.37
N PHE A 200 20.43 -12.36 1.50
CA PHE A 200 20.29 -13.80 1.35
C PHE A 200 21.57 -14.45 0.83
N MET A 201 22.30 -13.77 -0.06
CA MET A 201 23.56 -14.28 -0.60
C MET A 201 24.62 -14.36 0.49
N GLN A 202 24.73 -13.33 1.34
CA GLN A 202 25.63 -13.36 2.50
C GLN A 202 25.23 -14.46 3.50
N ALA A 203 23.93 -14.62 3.77
CA ALA A 203 23.43 -15.66 4.65
C ALA A 203 23.76 -17.07 4.12
N SER A 204 23.61 -17.30 2.82
CA SER A 204 23.95 -18.58 2.20
C SER A 204 25.44 -18.91 2.31
N VAL A 205 26.31 -17.95 1.97
CA VAL A 205 27.77 -18.12 2.10
C VAL A 205 28.15 -18.48 3.53
N TYR A 206 27.55 -17.82 4.52
CA TYR A 206 27.77 -18.12 5.94
C TYR A 206 27.31 -19.53 6.31
N ILE A 207 26.08 -19.91 5.95
CA ILE A 207 25.51 -21.23 6.27
C ILE A 207 26.35 -22.35 5.65
N HIS A 208 26.75 -22.22 4.39
CA HIS A 208 27.61 -23.20 3.73
C HIS A 208 29.00 -23.28 4.37
N GLY A 209 29.59 -22.12 4.71
CA GLY A 209 30.89 -22.07 5.37
C GLY A 209 30.90 -22.75 6.74
N GLU A 210 29.86 -22.54 7.55
CA GLU A 210 29.72 -23.22 8.85
C GLU A 210 29.39 -24.70 8.71
N TYR A 211 28.55 -25.08 7.74
CA TYR A 211 28.22 -26.48 7.50
C TYR A 211 29.46 -27.31 7.13
N GLU A 212 30.33 -26.80 6.26
CA GLU A 212 31.58 -27.48 5.88
C GLU A 212 32.56 -27.63 7.07
N LYS A 213 32.51 -26.74 8.08
CA LYS A 213 33.32 -26.89 9.30
C LYS A 213 32.81 -27.98 10.25
N THR A 214 31.56 -28.42 10.09
CA THR A 214 30.92 -29.44 10.93
C THR A 214 30.96 -30.84 10.34
N LYS A 215 31.50 -31.00 9.12
CA LYS A 215 31.83 -32.29 8.51
C LYS A 215 33.22 -32.73 8.93
#